data_AF-A0A1T5G2G7-F1
#
_entry.id   AF-A0A1T5G2G7-F1
#
_cell.length_a   1.000
_cell.length_b   1.000
_cell.length_c   1.000
_cell.angle_alpha   90.00
_cell.angle_beta   90.00
_cell.angle_gamma   90.00
#
_symmetry.space_group_name_H-M   'P 1'
#
loop_
_entity.id
_entity.type
_entity.pdbx_description
1 polymer ?
#
loop_
_entity_poly.entity_id
_entity_poly.type
_entity_poly.pdbx_seq_one_letter_code
_entity_poly.pdbx_strand_id
1 'polypeptide(L)'
;MSDLFKIDKCQIGDINYNLVPQAASTGLWDIMLPIKTKDDLYALNPDFKALAEYTKINKVGGVHAFTLDTKEGIAESRNFCPLFGIDEEAATGTSNGALNLLSFS
;
A
#
# COMPACT_ATOMS: atom_id res chain seq x y z
N MET A 1 -1.95 -5.90 9.90
CA MET A 1 -1.43 -4.85 8.98
C MET A 1 -0.82 -3.69 9.75
N SER A 2 -1.54 -3.07 10.70
CA SER A 2 -0.97 -2.04 11.61
C SER A 2 0.36 -2.44 12.23
N ASP A 3 0.48 -3.68 12.73
CA ASP A 3 1.68 -4.14 13.43
C ASP A 3 2.87 -4.36 12.48
N LEU A 4 2.59 -4.82 11.24
CA LEU A 4 3.62 -5.01 10.20
C LEU A 4 4.21 -3.66 9.76
N PHE A 5 3.36 -2.64 9.68
CA PHE A 5 3.71 -1.29 9.25
C PHE A 5 4.09 -0.36 10.41
N LYS A 6 3.98 -0.84 11.66
CA LYS A 6 4.24 -0.07 12.89
C LYS A 6 3.46 1.26 12.95
N ILE A 7 2.20 1.21 12.52
CA ILE A 7 1.27 2.34 12.48
C ILE A 7 0.04 2.09 13.34
N ASP A 8 -0.61 3.16 13.78
CA ASP A 8 -1.90 3.10 14.44
C ASP A 8 -3.01 2.72 13.46
N LYS A 9 -3.98 1.94 13.93
CA LYS A 9 -5.14 1.55 13.09
C LYS A 9 -5.93 2.75 12.57
N CYS A 10 -5.89 3.88 13.28
CA CYS A 10 -6.56 5.10 12.86
C CYS A 10 -5.89 5.76 11.65
N GLN A 11 -4.65 5.42 11.29
CA GLN A 11 -3.96 5.91 10.09
C GLN A 11 -4.37 5.14 8.83
N ILE A 12 -4.97 3.95 8.99
CA ILE A 12 -5.47 3.13 7.89
C ILE A 12 -6.84 3.65 7.43
N GLY A 13 -7.00 3.82 6.12
CA GLY A 13 -8.21 4.29 5.47
C GLY A 13 -8.03 5.63 4.77
N ASP A 14 -9.12 6.36 4.60
CA ASP A 14 -9.14 7.69 3.99
C ASP A 14 -9.98 8.66 4.86
N ILE A 15 -9.85 9.96 4.60
CA ILE A 15 -10.59 11.03 5.29
C ILE A 15 -12.03 11.14 4.78
N ASN A 16 -12.26 10.94 3.48
CA ASN A 16 -13.54 11.19 2.80
C ASN A 16 -14.31 9.89 2.52
N TYR A 17 -13.60 8.76 2.41
CA TYR A 17 -14.15 7.46 2.07
C TYR A 17 -13.81 6.40 3.14
N ASN A 18 -14.72 5.45 3.35
CA ASN A 18 -14.49 4.33 4.27
C ASN A 18 -13.68 3.21 3.59
N LEU A 19 -12.42 3.49 3.25
CA LEU A 19 -11.52 2.53 2.62
C LEU A 19 -10.91 1.59 3.66
N VAL A 20 -10.86 0.30 3.33
CA VAL A 20 -10.25 -0.74 4.17
C VAL A 20 -9.22 -1.52 3.34
N PRO A 21 -8.20 -2.14 3.97
CA PRO A 21 -7.22 -2.94 3.26
C PRO A 21 -7.87 -4.11 2.53
N GLN A 22 -7.51 -4.31 1.26
CA GLN A 22 -8.08 -5.35 0.40
C GLN A 22 -7.01 -5.97 -0.50
N ALA A 23 -7.17 -7.25 -0.85
CA ALA A 23 -6.31 -7.90 -1.82
C ALA A 23 -6.81 -7.62 -3.24
N ALA A 24 -5.91 -7.26 -4.16
CA ALA A 24 -6.17 -7.03 -5.57
C ALA A 24 -5.15 -7.80 -6.41
N SER A 25 -5.48 -8.15 -7.66
CA SER A 25 -4.55 -8.89 -8.54
C SER A 25 -4.70 -8.51 -10.00
N THR A 26 -3.58 -8.30 -10.68
CA THR A 26 -3.47 -8.19 -12.14
C THR A 26 -2.60 -9.31 -12.74
N GLY A 27 -2.41 -10.40 -11.99
CA GLY A 27 -1.50 -11.51 -12.32
C GLY A 27 -0.72 -12.01 -11.10
N LEU A 28 -0.45 -11.12 -10.14
CA LEU A 28 0.06 -11.41 -8.80
C LEU A 28 -0.83 -10.68 -7.79
N TRP A 29 -1.13 -11.34 -6.65
CA TRP A 29 -1.96 -10.74 -5.61
C TRP A 29 -1.17 -9.75 -4.78
N ASP A 30 -1.61 -8.51 -4.65
CA ASP A 30 -1.05 -7.51 -3.75
C ASP A 30 -2.11 -7.01 -2.78
N ILE A 31 -1.67 -6.49 -1.63
CA ILE A 31 -2.56 -5.87 -0.67
C ILE A 31 -2.57 -4.37 -0.88
N MET A 32 -3.75 -3.83 -1.19
CA MET A 32 -4.03 -2.41 -1.23
C MET A 32 -4.21 -1.90 0.20
N LEU A 33 -3.31 -1.02 0.65
CA LEU A 33 -3.31 -0.45 1.99
C LEU A 33 -3.60 1.07 1.92
N PRO A 34 -4.85 1.52 2.15
CA PRO A 34 -5.16 2.94 2.20
C PRO A 34 -4.58 3.59 3.46
N ILE A 35 -3.94 4.74 3.30
CA ILE A 35 -3.34 5.56 4.35
C ILE A 35 -3.93 6.97 4.27
N LYS A 36 -4.33 7.52 5.41
CA LYS A 36 -5.13 8.76 5.46
C LYS A 36 -4.42 10.00 4.94
N THR A 37 -3.13 10.15 5.27
CA THR A 37 -2.39 11.37 4.96
C THR A 37 -1.12 11.05 4.18
N LYS A 38 -0.65 12.05 3.43
CA LYS A 38 0.65 11.98 2.76
C LYS A 38 1.78 11.77 3.76
N ASP A 39 1.77 12.52 4.86
CA ASP A 39 2.83 12.42 5.87
C ASP A 39 2.89 11.01 6.48
N ASP A 40 1.75 10.40 6.78
CA ASP A 40 1.67 9.02 7.26
C ASP A 40 2.21 8.01 6.24
N LEU A 41 1.87 8.20 4.95
CA LEU A 41 2.34 7.33 3.87
C LEU A 41 3.87 7.37 3.75
N TYR A 42 4.48 8.56 3.79
CA TYR A 42 5.93 8.72 3.69
C TYR A 42 6.66 8.35 5.00
N ALA A 43 5.97 8.34 6.13
CA ALA A 43 6.51 7.86 7.40
C ALA A 43 6.55 6.32 7.52
N LEU A 44 5.89 5.58 6.63
CA LEU A 44 5.89 4.11 6.69
C LEU A 44 7.31 3.55 6.66
N ASN A 45 7.61 2.71 7.66
CA ASN A 45 8.87 1.99 7.82
C ASN A 45 8.55 0.58 8.36
N PRO A 46 8.04 -0.31 7.51
CA PRO A 46 7.58 -1.63 7.95
C PRO A 46 8.70 -2.51 8.49
N ASP A 47 8.35 -3.52 9.25
CA ASP A 47 9.28 -4.62 9.51
C ASP A 47 9.39 -5.49 8.25
N PHE A 48 10.41 -5.24 7.43
CA PHE A 48 10.60 -5.93 6.15
C PHE A 48 10.73 -7.45 6.29
N LYS A 49 11.29 -7.95 7.39
CA LYS A 49 11.39 -9.40 7.64
C LYS A 49 10.02 -9.98 7.93
N ALA A 50 9.27 -9.38 8.84
CA ALA A 50 7.92 -9.82 9.16
C ALA A 50 6.99 -9.68 7.94
N LEU A 51 7.19 -8.62 7.14
CA LEU A 51 6.43 -8.39 5.93
C LEU A 51 6.74 -9.47 4.87
N ALA A 52 8.00 -9.85 4.66
CA ALA A 52 8.38 -10.93 3.74
C ALA A 52 7.81 -12.29 4.17
N GLU A 53 7.82 -12.59 5.47
CA GLU A 53 7.19 -13.81 6.00
C GLU A 53 5.69 -13.80 5.80
N TYR A 54 5.04 -12.67 6.10
CA TYR A 54 3.61 -12.47 5.91
C TYR A 54 3.20 -12.64 4.45
N THR A 55 3.90 -11.99 3.51
CA THR A 55 3.56 -12.07 2.08
C THR A 55 3.75 -13.48 1.53
N LYS A 56 4.81 -14.18 1.97
CA LYS A 56 5.07 -15.59 1.65
C LYS A 56 3.95 -16.52 2.13
N ILE A 57 3.52 -16.39 3.39
CA ILE A 57 2.47 -17.24 3.99
C ILE A 57 1.13 -17.02 3.27
N ASN A 58 0.80 -15.77 2.98
CA ASN A 58 -0.47 -15.39 2.37
C ASN A 58 -0.46 -15.45 0.83
N LYS A 59 0.66 -15.84 0.22
CA LYS A 59 0.86 -15.92 -1.24
C LYS A 59 0.50 -14.62 -1.98
N VAL A 60 0.89 -13.49 -1.38
CA VAL A 60 0.79 -12.16 -1.99
C VAL A 60 2.19 -11.69 -2.38
N GLY A 61 2.29 -10.86 -3.42
CA GLY A 61 3.54 -10.30 -3.93
C GLY A 61 4.11 -9.23 -3.02
N GLY A 62 3.25 -8.31 -2.57
CA GLY A 62 3.63 -7.21 -1.72
C GLY A 62 2.44 -6.44 -1.15
N VAL A 63 2.75 -5.24 -0.66
CA VAL A 63 1.75 -4.29 -0.16
C VAL A 63 1.92 -2.97 -0.91
N HIS A 64 0.82 -2.55 -1.53
CA HIS A 64 0.71 -1.28 -2.20
C HIS A 64 0.03 -0.28 -1.26
N ALA A 65 0.84 0.51 -0.55
CA ALA A 65 0.33 1.56 0.31
C ALA A 65 0.01 2.81 -0.51
N PHE A 66 -1.13 3.45 -0.29
CA PHE A 66 -1.53 4.64 -1.05
C PHE A 66 -2.34 5.63 -0.20
N THR A 67 -2.33 6.89 -0.61
CA THR A 67 -3.16 7.95 -0.03
C THR A 67 -3.83 8.78 -1.12
N LEU A 68 -5.02 9.28 -0.83
CA LEU A 68 -5.73 10.26 -1.66
C LEU A 68 -5.47 11.71 -1.21
N ASP A 69 -4.74 11.90 -0.11
CA ASP A 69 -4.31 13.21 0.40
C ASP A 69 -3.16 13.76 -0.47
N THR A 70 -3.47 14.21 -1.68
CA THR A 70 -2.51 14.81 -2.59
C THR A 70 -3.06 16.07 -3.26
N LYS A 71 -2.16 16.99 -3.59
CA LYS A 71 -2.47 18.24 -4.30
C LYS A 71 -2.48 18.06 -5.82
N GLU A 72 -1.84 17.01 -6.33
CA GLU A 72 -1.68 16.76 -7.77
C GLU A 72 -1.91 15.27 -8.07
N GLY A 73 -2.76 14.96 -9.05
CA GLY A 73 -3.09 13.59 -9.42
C GLY A 73 -4.25 12.98 -8.63
N ILE A 74 -4.36 11.64 -8.65
CA ILE A 74 -5.46 10.89 -8.05
C ILE A 74 -5.05 10.27 -6.70
N ALA A 75 -3.82 9.80 -6.59
CA ALA A 75 -3.27 9.17 -5.39
C ALA A 75 -1.74 9.21 -5.43
N GLU A 76 -1.11 9.17 -4.26
CA GLU A 76 0.31 8.89 -4.10
C GLU A 76 0.48 7.49 -3.49
N SER A 77 1.53 6.76 -3.89
CA SER A 77 1.73 5.38 -3.44
C SER A 77 3.18 5.00 -3.20
N ARG A 78 3.37 3.95 -2.40
CA ARG A 78 4.64 3.27 -2.10
C ARG A 78 4.41 1.76 -2.17
N ASN A 79 5.32 1.03 -2.81
CA ASN A 79 5.18 -0.40 -3.02
C ASN A 79 6.24 -1.17 -2.22
N PHE A 80 5.82 -2.12 -1.39
CA PHE A 80 6.70 -2.90 -0.52
C PHE A 80 6.69 -4.38 -0.92
N CYS A 81 7.81 -4.87 -1.45
CA CYS A 81 7.93 -6.21 -2.07
C CYS A 81 9.12 -7.05 -1.50
N PRO A 82 9.32 -7.11 -0.17
CA PRO A 82 10.55 -7.67 0.40
C PRO A 82 10.76 -9.16 0.10
N LEU A 83 9.70 -9.91 -0.26
CA LEU A 83 9.80 -11.30 -0.69
C LEU A 83 10.65 -11.48 -1.96
N PHE A 84 10.68 -10.48 -2.84
CA PHE A 84 11.46 -10.48 -4.06
C PHE A 84 12.84 -9.83 -3.89
N GLY A 85 13.26 -9.57 -2.65
CA GLY A 85 14.55 -8.92 -2.34
C GLY A 85 14.58 -7.42 -2.59
N ILE A 86 13.41 -6.81 -2.84
CA ILE A 86 13.26 -5.36 -3.00
C ILE A 86 12.39 -4.87 -1.85
N ASP A 87 13.01 -4.25 -0.85
CA ASP A 87 12.30 -3.78 0.34
C ASP A 87 11.23 -2.74 -0.01
N GLU A 88 11.56 -1.78 -0.88
CA GLU A 88 10.66 -0.75 -1.35
C GLU A 88 10.97 -0.36 -2.79
N GLU A 89 9.95 -0.32 -3.65
CA GLU A 89 10.01 0.32 -4.95
C GLU A 89 9.44 1.73 -4.87
N ALA A 90 10.19 2.70 -5.38
CA ALA A 90 9.68 4.05 -5.57
C ALA A 90 8.62 4.03 -6.69
N ALA A 91 7.36 3.84 -6.30
CA ALA A 91 6.23 4.05 -7.19
C ALA A 91 5.96 5.56 -7.29
N THR A 92 6.68 6.27 -8.17
CA THR A 92 6.36 7.67 -8.51
C THR A 92 5.10 7.70 -9.38
N GLY A 93 3.97 7.28 -8.81
CA GLY A 93 2.69 7.18 -9.49
C GLY A 93 1.97 8.51 -9.59
N THR A 94 2.61 9.57 -10.10
CA THR A 94 1.90 10.79 -10.48
C THR A 94 1.06 10.52 -11.73
N SER A 95 -0.21 10.17 -11.49
CA SER A 95 -1.30 10.03 -12.46
C SER A 95 -1.32 8.82 -13.41
N ASN A 96 -2.55 8.31 -13.59
CA ASN A 96 -3.04 7.21 -14.44
C ASN A 96 -2.76 5.76 -14.04
N GLY A 97 -1.68 5.43 -13.33
CA GLY A 97 -1.39 4.04 -12.90
C GLY A 97 -2.36 3.50 -11.83
N ALA A 98 -2.67 4.33 -10.83
CA ALA A 98 -3.56 3.97 -9.72
C ALA A 98 -5.00 3.68 -10.17
N LEU A 99 -5.46 4.26 -11.29
CA LEU A 99 -6.80 4.01 -11.82
C LEU A 99 -6.96 2.56 -12.30
N ASN A 100 -5.92 1.96 -12.90
CA ASN A 100 -5.99 0.57 -13.35
C ASN A 100 -6.02 -0.43 -12.19
N LEU A 101 -5.36 -0.12 -11.06
CA LEU A 101 -5.33 -1.00 -9.90
C LEU A 101 -6.63 -0.94 -9.08
N LEU A 102 -7.35 0.20 -9.10
CA LEU A 102 -8.64 0.36 -8.42
C LEU A 102 -9.87 0.00 -9.28
N SER A 103 -9.73 -0.23 -10.59
CA SER A 103 -10.85 -0.40 -11.53
C SER A 103 -11.34 -1.84 -11.75
N PHE A 104 -10.89 -2.82 -10.95
CA PHE A 104 -11.46 -4.16 -11.01
C PHE A 104 -12.30 -4.42 -9.76
N SER A 105 -13.57 -4.02 -9.86
CA SER A 105 -14.68 -4.47 -9.01
C SER A 105 -15.22 -5.81 -9.48
#